data_AF-P63058-F1
#
_entry.id   AF-P63058-F1
#
_cell.length_a   1.000
_cell.length_b   1.000
_cell.length_c   1.000
_cell.angle_alpha   90.00
_cell.angle_beta   90.00
_cell.angle_gamma   90.00
#
_symmetry.space_group_name_H-M   'P 1'
#
loop_
_entity.id
_entity.type
_entity.pdbx_description
1 polymer ?
#
loop_
_entity_poly.entity_id
_entity_poly.type
_entity_poly.pdbx_seq_one_letter_code
_entity_poly.pdbx_strand_id
1 'polypeptide(L)'
;MEQKPSKVECGSDPEENSARSPDGKRKRKNGQCPLKSSMSGYIPSYLDKDEQCVVCGDKATGYHYRCITCEGCKGFFRRTIQKNLHPTYSCKYDSCCVIDKITRNQCQLCRFKKCIAVGMAMDLVLDDSKRVAKRKLIEQNRERRRKEEMIRSLQQRPEPTPEEWDLIHVATEAHRSTNAQGSHWKQRRKFLPDDIGQSPIVSMPDGDKVDLEAFSEFTKIITPAITRVVDFAKKLPMFSELPCEDQIILLKGCCMEIMSLRAAVRYDPESDTLTLSGEMAVKREQLKNGGLGVVSDAIFELGKSLSAFNLDDTEVALLQAVLLMSTDRSGLLCVDKIEKSQEAYLLAFEHYVNHRKHNIPHFWPKLLMKEREVQSSILYKGAAAEGRPGGSLGVHPEGQQLLGMHVVQGPQVRQLEQQLGEAGSLRGPVLQHQSPKSPQQRLLELLHRSGILHSRAVCGEDDSSEASSLSSSSDTEDTEVCEDQAGKAASP
;
A
#
# COMPACT_ATOMS: atom_id res chain seq x y z
N MET A 1 -62.67 1.86 6.99
CA MET A 1 -62.46 0.50 6.43
C MET A 1 -61.18 0.55 5.62
N GLU A 2 -60.23 -0.32 5.94
CA GLU A 2 -58.93 -0.40 5.25
C GLU A 2 -59.00 -1.33 4.03
N GLN A 3 -58.11 -1.11 3.06
CA GLN A 3 -57.46 -2.19 2.32
C GLN A 3 -56.12 -1.70 1.76
N LYS A 4 -55.05 -2.49 1.94
CA LYS A 4 -53.70 -2.20 1.45
C LYS A 4 -53.58 -2.52 -0.05
N PRO A 5 -52.83 -1.74 -0.84
CA PRO A 5 -52.26 -2.26 -2.08
C PRO A 5 -51.13 -3.25 -1.77
N SER A 6 -51.07 -4.36 -2.50
CA SER A 6 -50.04 -5.39 -2.37
C SER A 6 -48.71 -4.97 -3.02
N LYS A 7 -47.60 -5.51 -2.51
CA LYS A 7 -46.37 -5.63 -3.29
C LYS A 7 -46.63 -6.52 -4.51
N VAL A 8 -46.04 -6.17 -5.65
CA VAL A 8 -45.72 -7.11 -6.74
C VAL A 8 -44.26 -6.84 -7.11
N GLU A 9 -43.49 -7.91 -7.27
CA GLU A 9 -42.06 -7.84 -7.56
C GLU A 9 -41.82 -8.08 -9.06
N CYS A 10 -40.89 -7.30 -9.61
CA CYS A 10 -40.32 -7.43 -10.94
C CYS A 10 -39.03 -6.60 -10.93
N GLY A 11 -37.91 -7.01 -11.49
CA GLY A 11 -37.60 -8.22 -12.25
C GLY A 11 -36.22 -7.98 -12.88
N SER A 12 -35.37 -8.99 -12.97
CA SER A 12 -33.96 -8.79 -13.34
C SER A 12 -33.80 -8.45 -14.83
N ASP A 13 -33.01 -7.43 -15.13
CA ASP A 13 -32.39 -7.20 -16.45
C ASP A 13 -30.86 -7.11 -16.25
N PRO A 14 -30.05 -7.53 -17.24
CA PRO A 14 -28.68 -7.99 -17.00
C PRO A 14 -27.61 -6.89 -16.89
N GLU A 15 -26.46 -7.27 -16.35
CA GLU A 15 -25.24 -6.46 -16.36
C GLU A 15 -24.63 -6.38 -17.77
N GLU A 16 -24.20 -5.20 -18.19
CA GLU A 16 -23.27 -5.04 -19.31
C GLU A 16 -22.05 -4.22 -18.83
N ASN A 17 -20.88 -4.85 -18.86
CA ASN A 17 -19.66 -4.35 -18.22
C ASN A 17 -18.88 -3.43 -19.18
N SER A 18 -18.64 -2.18 -18.79
CA SER A 18 -17.74 -1.28 -19.53
C SER A 18 -16.91 -0.39 -18.61
N ALA A 19 -15.58 -0.51 -18.73
CA ALA A 19 -14.62 0.20 -17.90
C ALA A 19 -14.60 1.71 -18.16
N ARG A 20 -14.26 2.50 -17.13
CA ARG A 20 -14.02 3.95 -17.24
C ARG A 20 -12.69 4.34 -16.61
N SER A 21 -11.66 4.50 -17.45
CA SER A 21 -10.49 5.32 -17.12
C SER A 21 -10.87 6.82 -17.17
N PRO A 22 -10.51 7.67 -16.18
CA PRO A 22 -11.04 9.03 -16.09
C PRO A 22 -10.02 10.18 -16.28
N ASP A 23 -9.77 10.60 -17.52
CA ASP A 23 -9.29 11.97 -17.83
C ASP A 23 -9.71 12.37 -19.26
N GLY A 24 -9.45 13.60 -19.71
CA GLY A 24 -9.57 14.01 -21.11
C GLY A 24 -10.39 15.29 -21.35
N LYS A 25 -9.73 16.44 -21.16
CA LYS A 25 -10.19 17.80 -21.51
C LYS A 25 -10.98 17.88 -22.84
N ARG A 26 -12.14 18.55 -22.81
CA ARG A 26 -12.99 18.83 -23.98
C ARG A 26 -12.22 19.55 -25.11
N LYS A 27 -12.21 18.98 -26.33
CA LYS A 27 -12.02 19.75 -27.57
C LYS A 27 -12.84 19.15 -28.71
N ARG A 28 -13.77 19.92 -29.28
CA ARG A 28 -14.56 19.50 -30.45
C ARG A 28 -13.67 19.44 -31.70
N LYS A 29 -13.75 18.35 -32.46
CA LYS A 29 -13.43 18.33 -33.90
C LYS A 29 -14.53 17.60 -34.65
N ASN A 30 -14.76 18.00 -35.89
CA ASN A 30 -15.85 17.51 -36.72
C ASN A 30 -15.43 16.22 -37.43
N GLY A 31 -16.28 15.19 -37.43
CA GLY A 31 -16.06 13.91 -38.11
C GLY A 31 -17.41 13.26 -38.42
N GLN A 32 -17.59 12.78 -39.64
CA GLN A 32 -18.89 12.30 -40.11
C GLN A 32 -19.24 10.93 -39.52
N CYS A 33 -20.43 10.83 -38.91
CA CYS A 33 -21.08 9.54 -38.64
C CYS A 33 -22.10 9.22 -39.76
N PRO A 34 -22.36 7.93 -40.08
CA PRO A 34 -23.25 7.55 -41.17
C PRO A 34 -24.72 7.96 -41.01
N LEU A 35 -25.47 7.83 -42.09
CA LEU A 35 -26.85 8.31 -42.22
C LEU A 35 -27.88 7.50 -41.42
N LYS A 36 -28.45 8.15 -40.39
CA LYS A 36 -29.87 8.08 -40.01
C LYS A 36 -30.55 6.69 -39.99
N SER A 37 -30.46 5.99 -38.86
CA SER A 37 -31.67 5.37 -38.30
C SER A 37 -32.42 6.43 -37.47
N SER A 38 -33.71 6.63 -37.73
CA SER A 38 -34.53 7.58 -36.96
C SER A 38 -34.86 6.97 -35.60
N MET A 39 -34.27 7.48 -34.52
CA MET A 39 -34.63 7.09 -33.16
C MET A 39 -36.08 7.49 -32.86
N SER A 40 -37.03 6.57 -33.10
CA SER A 40 -38.40 6.71 -32.65
C SER A 40 -38.42 6.77 -31.13
N GLY A 41 -38.73 7.94 -30.58
CA GLY A 41 -38.81 8.13 -29.12
C GLY A 41 -39.80 7.15 -28.50
N TYR A 42 -39.46 6.67 -27.29
CA TYR A 42 -40.24 5.68 -26.54
C TYR A 42 -41.74 6.01 -26.52
N ILE A 43 -42.54 5.14 -27.12
CA ILE A 43 -44.00 5.16 -27.03
C ILE A 43 -44.38 4.18 -25.91
N PRO A 44 -45.08 4.61 -24.85
CA PRO A 44 -45.57 3.70 -23.82
C PRO A 44 -46.55 2.66 -24.39
N SER A 45 -46.53 1.43 -23.88
CA SER A 45 -47.35 0.31 -24.38
C SER A 45 -48.86 0.48 -24.25
N TYR A 46 -49.33 1.46 -23.46
CA TYR A 46 -50.74 1.84 -23.32
C TYR A 46 -51.20 2.89 -24.34
N LEU A 47 -50.35 3.29 -25.28
CA LEU A 47 -50.60 4.35 -26.25
C LEU A 47 -50.56 3.75 -27.67
N ASP A 48 -51.67 3.86 -28.40
CA ASP A 48 -51.76 3.33 -29.75
C ASP A 48 -50.85 4.08 -30.73
N LYS A 49 -50.37 3.35 -31.74
CA LYS A 49 -49.54 3.92 -32.79
C LYS A 49 -50.39 4.92 -33.57
N ASP A 50 -49.94 6.17 -33.53
CA ASP A 50 -50.53 7.35 -34.19
C ASP A 50 -51.74 7.99 -33.48
N GLU A 51 -51.89 7.77 -32.17
CA GLU A 51 -52.68 8.65 -31.31
C GLU A 51 -52.31 10.14 -31.45
N GLN A 52 -53.34 11.00 -31.46
CA GLN A 52 -53.21 12.44 -31.65
C GLN A 52 -53.43 13.22 -30.35
N CYS A 53 -52.67 14.30 -30.16
CA CYS A 53 -52.81 15.20 -29.03
C CYS A 53 -54.18 15.90 -29.05
N VAL A 54 -55.05 15.59 -28.09
CA VAL A 54 -56.44 16.13 -28.01
C VAL A 54 -56.52 17.68 -27.95
N VAL A 55 -55.41 18.34 -27.65
CA VAL A 55 -55.27 19.81 -27.66
C VAL A 55 -55.00 20.37 -29.06
N CYS A 56 -54.29 19.66 -29.95
CA CYS A 56 -53.75 20.25 -31.19
C CYS A 56 -53.47 19.30 -32.39
N GLY A 57 -53.91 18.04 -32.37
CA GLY A 57 -53.75 17.08 -33.48
C GLY A 57 -52.32 16.55 -33.72
N ASP A 58 -51.28 17.22 -33.21
CA ASP A 58 -49.89 16.76 -33.29
C ASP A 58 -49.68 15.41 -32.55
N LYS A 59 -48.74 14.58 -33.01
CA LYS A 59 -48.57 13.20 -32.51
C LYS A 59 -48.38 13.16 -30.98
N ALA A 60 -49.17 12.31 -30.31
CA ALA A 60 -49.12 12.16 -28.85
C ALA A 60 -47.83 11.43 -28.40
N THR A 61 -47.47 11.64 -27.13
CA THR A 61 -46.29 11.01 -26.49
C THR A 61 -46.62 10.39 -25.14
N GLY A 62 -47.91 10.20 -24.85
CA GLY A 62 -48.41 9.63 -23.60
C GLY A 62 -49.55 10.44 -22.97
N TYR A 63 -50.07 9.92 -21.85
CA TYR A 63 -50.94 10.67 -20.95
C TYR A 63 -50.09 11.66 -20.14
N HIS A 64 -50.32 12.95 -20.33
CA HIS A 64 -49.72 14.01 -19.52
C HIS A 64 -50.84 14.81 -18.85
N TYR A 65 -50.80 14.92 -17.52
CA TYR A 65 -51.82 15.61 -16.73
C TYR A 65 -53.25 15.09 -17.01
N ARG A 66 -53.40 13.75 -17.07
CA ARG A 66 -54.60 12.97 -17.44
C ARG A 66 -55.01 12.97 -18.93
N CYS A 67 -54.34 13.70 -19.83
CA CYS A 67 -54.75 13.76 -21.24
C CYS A 67 -53.68 13.24 -22.22
N ILE A 68 -54.13 12.47 -23.22
CA ILE A 68 -53.34 12.07 -24.41
C ILE A 68 -52.83 13.32 -25.12
N THR A 69 -51.55 13.64 -24.97
CA THR A 69 -50.98 14.88 -25.50
C THR A 69 -49.55 14.73 -25.99
N CYS A 70 -49.13 15.67 -26.84
CA CYS A 70 -47.75 15.79 -27.29
C CYS A 70 -46.90 16.56 -26.27
N GLU A 71 -45.57 16.36 -26.30
CA GLU A 71 -44.60 17.11 -25.47
C GLU A 71 -44.79 18.64 -25.56
N GLY A 72 -45.22 19.16 -26.72
CA GLY A 72 -45.48 20.58 -26.92
C GLY A 72 -46.59 21.14 -26.02
N CYS A 73 -47.69 20.40 -25.84
CA CYS A 73 -48.81 20.83 -25.00
C CYS A 73 -48.61 20.49 -23.52
N LYS A 74 -48.05 19.32 -23.20
CA LYS A 74 -47.49 18.98 -21.88
C LYS A 74 -46.56 20.08 -21.37
N GLY A 75 -45.55 20.45 -22.18
CA GLY A 75 -44.54 21.44 -21.84
C GLY A 75 -45.10 22.85 -21.72
N PHE A 76 -46.10 23.22 -22.54
CA PHE A 76 -46.84 24.46 -22.41
C PHE A 76 -47.62 24.50 -21.09
N PHE A 77 -48.54 23.56 -20.87
CA PHE A 77 -49.41 23.48 -19.70
C PHE A 77 -48.61 23.54 -18.40
N ARG A 78 -47.57 22.71 -18.28
CA ARG A 78 -46.65 22.72 -17.13
C ARG A 78 -46.04 24.10 -16.86
N ARG A 79 -45.57 24.82 -17.89
CA ARG A 79 -44.99 26.16 -17.73
C ARG A 79 -46.05 27.19 -17.34
N THR A 80 -47.25 27.10 -17.91
CA THR A 80 -48.35 28.02 -17.60
C THR A 80 -48.76 27.92 -16.13
N ILE A 81 -48.88 26.71 -15.58
CA ILE A 81 -49.22 26.50 -14.17
C ILE A 81 -48.03 26.85 -13.25
N GLN A 82 -46.82 26.33 -13.51
CA GLN A 82 -45.65 26.56 -12.63
C GLN A 82 -45.17 28.02 -12.55
N LYS A 83 -45.57 28.88 -13.50
CA LYS A 83 -45.27 30.32 -13.49
C LYS A 83 -46.52 31.20 -13.32
N ASN A 84 -47.67 30.62 -13.00
CA ASN A 84 -48.97 31.30 -12.88
C ASN A 84 -49.26 32.28 -14.05
N LEU A 85 -49.11 31.80 -15.29
CA LEU A 85 -49.22 32.64 -16.49
C LEU A 85 -50.62 32.65 -17.11
N HIS A 86 -51.53 31.77 -16.70
CA HIS A 86 -52.89 31.77 -17.27
C HIS A 86 -53.68 33.07 -17.03
N PRO A 87 -53.50 33.85 -15.93
CA PRO A 87 -54.15 35.14 -15.78
C PRO A 87 -53.56 36.23 -16.70
N THR A 88 -52.33 36.06 -17.20
CA THR A 88 -51.65 37.06 -18.04
C THR A 88 -51.83 36.83 -19.55
N TYR A 89 -52.52 35.76 -19.94
CA TYR A 89 -52.80 35.46 -21.34
C TYR A 89 -54.04 36.20 -21.84
N SER A 90 -53.86 37.12 -22.78
CA SER A 90 -54.93 37.73 -23.57
C SER A 90 -55.09 37.04 -24.94
N CYS A 91 -56.25 37.23 -25.57
CA CYS A 91 -56.45 36.93 -26.98
C CYS A 91 -56.52 38.23 -27.78
N LYS A 92 -56.04 38.23 -29.03
CA LYS A 92 -56.14 39.36 -29.98
C LYS A 92 -57.38 39.29 -30.88
N TYR A 93 -58.24 38.30 -30.62
CA TYR A 93 -59.43 37.91 -31.36
C TYR A 93 -60.48 37.41 -30.34
N ASP A 94 -61.61 36.89 -30.80
CA ASP A 94 -62.83 36.59 -30.02
C ASP A 94 -62.75 35.36 -29.10
N SER A 95 -61.58 35.08 -28.50
CA SER A 95 -61.28 33.91 -27.67
C SER A 95 -61.53 32.52 -28.33
N CYS A 96 -61.75 32.48 -29.64
CA CYS A 96 -62.19 31.30 -30.40
C CYS A 96 -61.10 30.66 -31.27
N CYS A 97 -59.85 31.12 -31.21
CA CYS A 97 -58.78 30.70 -32.14
C CYS A 97 -58.63 29.18 -32.21
N VAL A 98 -58.61 28.64 -33.44
CA VAL A 98 -58.28 27.25 -33.73
C VAL A 98 -56.89 26.92 -33.18
N ILE A 99 -56.75 25.71 -32.62
CA ILE A 99 -55.50 25.21 -32.04
C ILE A 99 -55.15 23.89 -32.73
N ASP A 100 -54.26 23.95 -33.70
CA ASP A 100 -53.69 22.81 -34.41
C ASP A 100 -52.16 22.78 -34.32
N LYS A 101 -51.51 21.80 -34.97
CA LYS A 101 -50.04 21.60 -34.93
C LYS A 101 -49.24 22.86 -35.33
N ILE A 102 -49.77 23.66 -36.24
CA ILE A 102 -49.18 24.88 -36.81
C ILE A 102 -49.62 26.10 -35.99
N THR A 103 -50.93 26.29 -35.78
CA THR A 103 -51.51 27.51 -35.17
C THR A 103 -51.37 27.60 -33.65
N ARG A 104 -51.14 26.48 -32.93
CA ARG A 104 -51.08 26.42 -31.45
C ARG A 104 -50.13 27.39 -30.74
N ASN A 105 -49.23 28.07 -31.44
CA ASN A 105 -48.35 29.08 -30.86
C ASN A 105 -48.88 30.53 -31.02
N GLN A 106 -49.91 30.76 -31.83
CA GLN A 106 -50.44 32.09 -32.16
C GLN A 106 -51.23 32.74 -31.01
N CYS A 107 -52.02 31.95 -30.25
CA CYS A 107 -52.77 32.45 -29.09
C CYS A 107 -52.58 31.56 -27.86
N GLN A 108 -51.93 32.11 -26.83
CA GLN A 108 -51.68 31.40 -25.57
C GLN A 108 -52.97 31.21 -24.74
N LEU A 109 -53.88 32.19 -24.76
CA LEU A 109 -55.16 32.08 -24.05
C LEU A 109 -56.02 30.95 -24.61
N CYS A 110 -56.26 30.93 -25.93
CA CYS A 110 -57.08 29.90 -26.58
C CYS A 110 -56.45 28.50 -26.42
N ARG A 111 -55.12 28.39 -26.51
CA ARG A 111 -54.42 27.13 -26.23
C ARG A 111 -54.63 26.65 -24.79
N PHE A 112 -54.54 27.55 -23.80
CA PHE A 112 -54.75 27.18 -22.41
C PHE A 112 -56.22 26.83 -22.12
N LYS A 113 -57.17 27.61 -22.65
CA LYS A 113 -58.61 27.29 -22.62
C LYS A 113 -58.85 25.88 -23.21
N LYS A 114 -58.23 25.55 -24.34
CA LYS A 114 -58.33 24.20 -24.94
C LYS A 114 -57.71 23.11 -24.07
N CYS A 115 -56.55 23.35 -23.42
CA CYS A 115 -55.98 22.40 -22.45
C CYS A 115 -56.92 22.10 -21.27
N ILE A 116 -57.57 23.12 -20.71
CA ILE A 116 -58.53 22.93 -19.61
C ILE A 116 -59.80 22.24 -20.11
N ALA A 117 -60.32 22.63 -21.28
CA ALA A 117 -61.53 22.06 -21.87
C ALA A 117 -61.42 20.56 -22.26
N VAL A 118 -60.20 20.03 -22.45
CA VAL A 118 -59.96 18.59 -22.65
C VAL A 118 -59.60 17.84 -21.36
N GLY A 119 -59.65 18.51 -20.21
CA GLY A 119 -59.46 17.91 -18.88
C GLY A 119 -58.02 17.89 -18.35
N MET A 120 -57.09 18.70 -18.86
CA MET A 120 -55.71 18.70 -18.34
C MET A 120 -55.68 19.16 -16.87
N ALA A 121 -55.23 18.27 -16.00
CA ALA A 121 -55.34 18.40 -14.55
C ALA A 121 -54.23 19.31 -13.96
N MET A 122 -54.61 20.48 -13.44
CA MET A 122 -53.69 21.52 -12.93
C MET A 122 -52.98 21.09 -11.64
N ASP A 123 -53.66 20.34 -10.77
CA ASP A 123 -53.18 19.80 -9.48
C ASP A 123 -52.01 18.83 -9.61
N LEU A 124 -51.96 18.10 -10.73
CA LEU A 124 -50.87 17.18 -11.07
C LEU A 124 -49.58 17.89 -11.52
N VAL A 125 -49.61 19.21 -11.69
CA VAL A 125 -48.40 19.99 -11.95
C VAL A 125 -47.68 20.29 -10.65
N LEU A 126 -46.52 19.66 -10.43
CA LEU A 126 -45.71 19.85 -9.21
C LEU A 126 -45.36 21.34 -9.00
N ASP A 127 -45.94 21.91 -7.94
CA ASP A 127 -45.56 23.19 -7.34
C ASP A 127 -44.11 23.21 -6.84
N ASP A 128 -43.64 24.36 -6.39
CA ASP A 128 -42.24 24.56 -5.99
C ASP A 128 -41.88 23.78 -4.72
N SER A 129 -42.80 23.64 -3.76
CA SER A 129 -42.58 22.86 -2.53
C SER A 129 -42.41 21.38 -2.83
N LYS A 130 -43.36 20.77 -3.56
CA LYS A 130 -43.27 19.36 -4.00
C LYS A 130 -42.05 19.11 -4.89
N ARG A 131 -41.61 20.10 -5.68
CA ARG A 131 -40.41 20.01 -6.54
C ARG A 131 -39.12 20.05 -5.73
N VAL A 132 -39.04 20.89 -4.68
CA VAL A 132 -37.92 20.91 -3.73
C VAL A 132 -37.88 19.61 -2.91
N ALA A 133 -39.02 19.15 -2.40
CA ALA A 133 -39.13 17.87 -1.68
C ALA A 133 -38.67 16.69 -2.55
N LYS A 134 -39.12 16.60 -3.82
CA LYS A 134 -38.66 15.57 -4.76
C LYS A 134 -37.16 15.64 -5.04
N ARG A 135 -36.57 16.84 -5.14
CA ARG A 135 -35.11 17.00 -5.28
C ARG A 135 -34.36 16.50 -4.04
N LYS A 136 -34.81 16.86 -2.84
CA LYS A 136 -34.21 16.41 -1.57
C LYS A 136 -34.26 14.89 -1.44
N LEU A 137 -35.40 14.27 -1.76
CA LEU A 137 -35.56 12.81 -1.75
C LEU A 137 -34.65 12.10 -2.78
N ILE A 138 -34.46 12.68 -3.96
CA ILE A 138 -33.53 12.12 -4.97
C ILE A 138 -32.09 12.14 -4.43
N GLU A 139 -31.66 13.23 -3.79
CA GLU A 139 -30.29 13.33 -3.27
C GLU A 139 -30.06 12.45 -2.04
N GLN A 140 -31.02 12.37 -1.12
CA GLN A 140 -30.97 11.42 0.00
C GLN A 140 -30.89 9.95 -0.46
N ASN A 141 -31.61 9.57 -1.52
CA ASN A 141 -31.50 8.23 -2.09
C ASN A 141 -30.15 7.98 -2.80
N ARG A 142 -29.52 9.01 -3.38
CA ARG A 142 -28.16 8.90 -3.94
C ARG A 142 -27.11 8.74 -2.84
N GLU A 143 -27.23 9.50 -1.76
CA GLU A 143 -26.35 9.39 -0.60
C GLU A 143 -26.47 8.01 0.05
N ARG A 144 -27.70 7.49 0.19
CA ARG A 144 -27.94 6.14 0.72
C ARG A 144 -27.33 5.06 -0.18
N ARG A 145 -27.52 5.13 -1.50
CA ARG A 145 -26.89 4.21 -2.46
C ARG A 145 -25.37 4.21 -2.36
N ARG A 146 -24.72 5.37 -2.31
CA ARG A 146 -23.25 5.46 -2.10
C ARG A 146 -22.80 4.78 -0.81
N LYS A 147 -23.57 4.89 0.27
CA LYS A 147 -23.30 4.22 1.55
C LYS A 147 -23.52 2.70 1.46
N GLU A 148 -24.59 2.26 0.78
CA GLU A 148 -24.88 0.84 0.51
C GLU A 148 -23.79 0.20 -0.37
N GLU A 149 -23.37 0.89 -1.44
CA GLU A 149 -22.26 0.51 -2.34
C GLU A 149 -20.92 0.42 -1.61
N MET A 150 -20.60 1.42 -0.76
CA MET A 150 -19.38 1.41 0.05
C MET A 150 -19.34 0.25 1.06
N ILE A 151 -20.48 -0.09 1.69
CA ILE A 151 -20.57 -1.25 2.59
C ILE A 151 -20.37 -2.55 1.80
N ARG A 152 -20.98 -2.71 0.61
CA ARG A 152 -20.76 -3.88 -0.25
C ARG A 152 -19.29 -4.07 -0.63
N SER A 153 -18.59 -3.00 -0.98
CA SER A 153 -17.16 -3.05 -1.31
C SER A 153 -16.22 -3.34 -0.13
N LEU A 154 -16.73 -3.25 1.11
CA LEU A 154 -16.04 -3.75 2.31
C LEU A 154 -16.37 -5.23 2.59
N GLN A 155 -17.55 -5.71 2.20
CA GLN A 155 -17.99 -7.10 2.37
C GLN A 155 -17.46 -8.06 1.29
N GLN A 156 -17.08 -7.55 0.11
CA GLN A 156 -16.55 -8.35 -1.01
C GLN A 156 -15.02 -8.52 -0.98
N ARG A 157 -14.35 -8.15 0.12
CA ARG A 157 -12.90 -8.24 0.21
C ARG A 157 -12.46 -9.67 0.53
N PRO A 158 -11.34 -10.17 -0.05
CA PRO A 158 -10.82 -11.48 0.31
C PRO A 158 -10.31 -11.51 1.76
N GLU A 159 -10.50 -12.66 2.39
CA GLU A 159 -9.88 -13.09 3.65
C GLU A 159 -8.72 -14.05 3.28
N PRO A 160 -7.71 -14.26 4.15
CA PRO A 160 -6.51 -15.00 3.74
C PRO A 160 -6.80 -16.47 3.41
N THR A 161 -6.17 -16.93 2.34
CA THR A 161 -6.10 -18.35 1.95
C THR A 161 -5.28 -19.16 2.97
N PRO A 162 -5.39 -20.52 3.00
CA PRO A 162 -4.56 -21.36 3.87
C PRO A 162 -3.05 -21.11 3.69
N GLU A 163 -2.60 -20.95 2.45
CA GLU A 163 -1.21 -20.72 2.08
C GLU A 163 -0.71 -19.34 2.56
N GLU A 164 -1.56 -18.31 2.48
CA GLU A 164 -1.28 -17.01 3.08
C GLU A 164 -1.30 -17.07 4.62
N TRP A 165 -2.18 -17.87 5.23
CA TRP A 165 -2.20 -18.06 6.69
C TRP A 165 -0.90 -18.70 7.20
N ASP A 166 -0.33 -19.67 6.49
CA ASP A 166 0.97 -20.24 6.83
C ASP A 166 2.10 -19.19 6.72
N LEU A 167 2.12 -18.41 5.63
CA LEU A 167 3.08 -17.31 5.44
C LEU A 167 2.97 -16.25 6.55
N ILE A 168 1.73 -15.89 6.93
CA ILE A 168 1.41 -14.98 8.04
C ILE A 168 1.93 -15.55 9.37
N HIS A 169 1.73 -16.83 9.66
CA HIS A 169 2.20 -17.46 10.89
C HIS A 169 3.73 -17.47 10.97
N VAL A 170 4.42 -17.85 9.89
CA VAL A 170 5.90 -17.87 9.87
C VAL A 170 6.48 -16.47 10.05
N ALA A 171 5.95 -15.46 9.35
CA ALA A 171 6.38 -14.08 9.55
C ALA A 171 6.12 -13.57 10.98
N THR A 172 4.94 -13.89 11.53
CA THR A 172 4.56 -13.49 12.89
C THR A 172 5.46 -14.12 13.94
N GLU A 173 5.78 -15.42 13.84
CA GLU A 173 6.66 -16.08 14.80
C GLU A 173 8.13 -15.68 14.61
N ALA A 174 8.58 -15.44 13.37
CA ALA A 174 9.87 -14.82 13.10
C ALA A 174 9.98 -13.45 13.78
N HIS A 175 8.93 -12.65 13.77
CA HIS A 175 8.88 -11.40 14.51
C HIS A 175 8.88 -11.64 16.02
N ARG A 176 7.91 -12.40 16.58
CA ARG A 176 7.79 -12.66 18.03
C ARG A 176 9.09 -13.13 18.65
N SER A 177 9.73 -14.13 18.04
CA SER A 177 11.00 -14.71 18.50
C SER A 177 12.23 -13.80 18.32
N THR A 178 12.10 -12.64 17.66
CA THR A 178 13.19 -11.64 17.52
C THR A 178 12.84 -10.25 18.11
N ASN A 179 11.59 -10.04 18.53
CA ASN A 179 11.08 -8.76 19.01
C ASN A 179 11.37 -8.58 20.52
N ALA A 180 12.52 -8.00 20.85
CA ALA A 180 13.02 -7.90 22.22
C ALA A 180 12.00 -7.36 23.26
N GLN A 181 11.87 -8.07 24.38
CA GLN A 181 10.87 -7.87 25.45
C GLN A 181 9.38 -8.04 25.04
N GLY A 182 9.07 -8.30 23.78
CA GLY A 182 7.71 -8.51 23.27
C GLY A 182 6.73 -7.42 23.67
N SER A 183 5.50 -7.81 24.02
CA SER A 183 4.44 -6.94 24.53
C SER A 183 4.73 -6.33 25.91
N HIS A 184 5.71 -6.85 26.66
CA HIS A 184 6.05 -6.38 28.01
C HIS A 184 7.08 -5.24 28.05
N TRP A 185 7.40 -4.64 26.89
CA TRP A 185 8.38 -3.55 26.79
C TRP A 185 8.03 -2.36 27.71
N LYS A 186 6.75 -1.97 27.83
CA LYS A 186 6.36 -0.77 28.60
C LYS A 186 6.59 -0.93 30.12
N GLN A 187 6.58 -2.17 30.64
CA GLN A 187 6.91 -2.48 32.04
C GLN A 187 8.40 -2.80 32.26
N ARG A 188 9.15 -3.17 31.21
CA ARG A 188 10.57 -3.56 31.31
C ARG A 188 11.55 -2.45 30.90
N ARG A 189 11.08 -1.41 30.20
CA ARG A 189 11.89 -0.25 29.81
C ARG A 189 12.44 0.51 31.02
N LYS A 190 13.68 0.97 30.89
CA LYS A 190 14.31 1.97 31.76
C LYS A 190 14.46 3.26 30.96
N PHE A 191 14.14 4.40 31.56
CA PHE A 191 14.43 5.68 30.92
C PHE A 191 15.94 5.92 30.93
N LEU A 192 16.47 6.40 29.80
CA LEU A 192 17.85 6.89 29.74
C LEU A 192 17.97 8.09 30.70
N PRO A 193 18.97 8.13 31.60
CA PRO A 193 19.17 9.23 32.54
C PRO A 193 19.06 10.59 31.87
N ASP A 194 18.39 11.53 32.52
CA ASP A 194 17.97 12.77 31.88
C ASP A 194 19.17 13.65 31.49
N ASP A 195 20.23 13.62 32.30
CA ASP A 195 21.53 14.26 32.07
C ASP A 195 22.24 13.81 30.78
N ILE A 196 21.98 12.58 30.32
CA ILE A 196 22.53 12.03 29.07
C ILE A 196 21.69 12.51 27.88
N GLY A 197 22.31 13.15 26.89
CA GLY A 197 21.67 13.62 25.66
C GLY A 197 21.12 15.05 25.71
N GLN A 198 21.23 15.77 26.83
CA GLN A 198 20.76 17.16 26.98
C GLN A 198 21.73 18.23 26.42
N SER A 199 22.95 17.85 26.02
CA SER A 199 24.10 18.76 26.05
C SER A 199 24.71 19.11 24.70
N PRO A 200 24.56 20.37 24.21
CA PRO A 200 25.51 21.01 23.29
C PRO A 200 26.68 21.66 24.07
N ILE A 201 27.10 21.09 25.20
CA ILE A 201 28.07 21.70 26.13
C ILE A 201 29.51 21.48 25.65
N VAL A 202 29.88 22.21 24.60
CA VAL A 202 31.18 22.88 24.36
C VAL A 202 31.07 23.51 22.96
N SER A 203 31.11 24.84 22.89
CA SER A 203 31.08 25.57 21.61
C SER A 203 32.37 25.33 20.82
N MET A 204 32.24 24.64 19.68
CA MET A 204 33.23 24.65 18.59
C MET A 204 32.48 25.13 17.33
N PRO A 205 33.11 25.91 16.45
CA PRO A 205 32.52 26.25 15.15
C PRO A 205 32.56 25.03 14.21
N ASP A 206 31.48 24.88 13.43
CA ASP A 206 31.17 23.75 12.53
C ASP A 206 31.00 22.35 13.17
N GLY A 207 30.08 21.57 12.59
CA GLY A 207 29.82 20.16 12.89
C GLY A 207 28.67 19.90 13.89
N ASP A 208 27.78 18.98 13.52
CA ASP A 208 26.74 18.45 14.42
C ASP A 208 27.40 17.68 15.58
N LYS A 209 27.16 18.15 16.81
CA LYS A 209 27.81 17.62 18.02
C LYS A 209 27.04 16.45 18.59
N VAL A 210 27.71 15.30 18.65
CA VAL A 210 27.19 14.09 19.30
C VAL A 210 27.50 14.09 20.80
N ASP A 211 26.48 13.75 21.58
CA ASP A 211 26.63 13.35 22.97
C ASP A 211 27.23 11.94 23.01
N LEU A 212 28.51 11.86 23.40
CA LEU A 212 29.30 10.62 23.39
C LEU A 212 28.78 9.58 24.40
N GLU A 213 28.07 9.99 25.44
CA GLU A 213 27.51 9.07 26.43
C GLU A 213 26.20 8.46 25.91
N ALA A 214 25.32 9.27 25.32
CA ALA A 214 24.13 8.78 24.61
C ALA A 214 24.52 7.85 23.44
N PHE A 215 25.54 8.22 22.66
CA PHE A 215 26.07 7.41 21.57
C PHE A 215 26.69 6.08 22.06
N SER A 216 27.38 6.10 23.21
CA SER A 216 27.91 4.90 23.88
C SER A 216 26.79 3.96 24.31
N GLU A 217 25.70 4.47 24.90
CA GLU A 217 24.53 3.66 25.27
C GLU A 217 23.82 3.07 24.04
N PHE A 218 23.64 3.85 22.97
CA PHE A 218 23.01 3.34 21.74
C PHE A 218 23.89 2.29 21.02
N THR A 219 25.22 2.46 21.08
CA THR A 219 26.19 1.49 20.55
C THR A 219 26.10 0.13 21.24
N LYS A 220 25.76 0.07 22.54
CA LYS A 220 25.59 -1.21 23.26
C LYS A 220 24.38 -2.01 22.75
N ILE A 221 23.32 -1.33 22.32
CA ILE A 221 22.07 -1.99 21.90
C ILE A 221 21.94 -2.19 20.38
N ILE A 222 22.74 -1.52 19.55
CA ILE A 222 22.62 -1.60 18.09
C ILE A 222 23.10 -2.95 17.51
N THR A 223 24.22 -3.50 17.97
CA THR A 223 24.68 -4.83 17.49
C THR A 223 23.63 -5.92 17.80
N PRO A 224 23.09 -6.05 19.04
CA PRO A 224 21.96 -6.94 19.31
C PRO A 224 20.69 -6.65 18.49
N ALA A 225 20.42 -5.38 18.15
CA ALA A 225 19.28 -5.03 17.30
C ALA A 225 19.46 -5.53 15.86
N ILE A 226 20.64 -5.31 15.25
CA ILE A 226 21.00 -5.80 13.91
C ILE A 226 20.95 -7.33 13.87
N THR A 227 21.53 -8.04 14.86
CA THR A 227 21.45 -9.51 14.93
C THR A 227 19.99 -9.99 14.91
N ARG A 228 19.10 -9.35 15.69
CA ARG A 228 17.65 -9.65 15.70
C ARG A 228 16.91 -9.26 14.40
N VAL A 229 17.52 -8.54 13.46
CA VAL A 229 16.98 -8.32 12.10
C VAL A 229 17.47 -9.43 11.16
N VAL A 230 18.74 -9.83 11.25
CA VAL A 230 19.28 -10.98 10.50
C VAL A 230 18.55 -12.28 10.89
N ASP A 231 18.32 -12.50 12.19
CA ASP A 231 17.57 -13.66 12.71
C ASP A 231 16.07 -13.63 12.37
N PHE A 232 15.54 -12.46 11.98
CA PHE A 232 14.18 -12.32 11.45
C PHE A 232 14.16 -12.72 9.98
N ALA A 233 15.04 -12.12 9.16
CA ALA A 233 15.14 -12.39 7.73
C ALA A 233 15.39 -13.89 7.44
N LYS A 234 16.33 -14.53 8.16
CA LYS A 234 16.64 -15.97 8.01
C LYS A 234 15.48 -16.93 8.30
N LYS A 235 14.42 -16.48 8.99
CA LYS A 235 13.23 -17.27 9.30
C LYS A 235 12.10 -17.09 8.28
N LEU A 236 12.23 -16.13 7.35
CA LEU A 236 11.25 -15.92 6.30
C LEU A 236 11.51 -16.87 5.12
N PRO A 237 10.46 -17.51 4.56
CA PRO A 237 10.55 -18.23 3.28
C PRO A 237 11.13 -17.35 2.18
N MET A 238 11.72 -17.97 1.15
CA MET A 238 12.45 -17.34 0.04
C MET A 238 13.71 -16.57 0.43
N PHE A 239 13.78 -15.84 1.57
CA PHE A 239 14.98 -15.07 1.92
C PHE A 239 16.23 -15.97 2.01
N SER A 240 16.11 -17.08 2.73
CA SER A 240 17.18 -18.07 2.89
C SER A 240 17.46 -18.90 1.63
N GLU A 241 16.70 -18.69 0.55
CA GLU A 241 16.87 -19.32 -0.78
C GLU A 241 17.50 -18.34 -1.81
N LEU A 242 17.69 -17.07 -1.44
CA LEU A 242 18.38 -16.08 -2.27
C LEU A 242 19.91 -16.26 -2.20
N PRO A 243 20.66 -15.84 -3.24
CA PRO A 243 22.12 -15.72 -3.17
C PRO A 243 22.60 -14.91 -1.97
N CYS A 244 23.83 -15.15 -1.52
CA CYS A 244 24.42 -14.46 -0.37
C CYS A 244 24.50 -12.93 -0.62
N GLU A 245 24.75 -12.56 -1.86
CA GLU A 245 24.87 -11.20 -2.38
C GLU A 245 23.53 -10.47 -2.23
N ASP A 246 22.43 -11.10 -2.65
CA ASP A 246 21.07 -10.59 -2.52
C ASP A 246 20.66 -10.49 -1.03
N GLN A 247 20.91 -11.54 -0.23
CA GLN A 247 20.67 -11.51 1.21
C GLN A 247 21.39 -10.35 1.89
N ILE A 248 22.66 -10.12 1.55
CA ILE A 248 23.45 -8.99 2.05
C ILE A 248 22.82 -7.66 1.60
N ILE A 249 22.52 -7.48 0.31
CA ILE A 249 21.97 -6.23 -0.26
C ILE A 249 20.62 -5.86 0.38
N LEU A 250 19.70 -6.82 0.52
CA LEU A 250 18.41 -6.60 1.17
C LEU A 250 18.59 -6.21 2.65
N LEU A 251 19.45 -6.93 3.39
CA LEU A 251 19.79 -6.58 4.77
C LEU A 251 20.45 -5.19 4.89
N LYS A 252 21.23 -4.75 3.89
CA LYS A 252 21.79 -3.38 3.89
C LYS A 252 20.71 -2.31 3.91
N GLY A 253 19.72 -2.46 3.02
CA GLY A 253 18.64 -1.49 2.86
C GLY A 253 17.68 -1.51 4.05
N CYS A 254 17.17 -2.70 4.39
CA CYS A 254 16.05 -2.82 5.32
C CYS A 254 16.45 -2.65 6.80
N CYS A 255 17.73 -2.77 7.19
CA CYS A 255 18.06 -2.91 8.62
C CYS A 255 17.73 -1.66 9.44
N MET A 256 18.00 -0.45 8.93
CA MET A 256 17.59 0.78 9.62
C MET A 256 16.06 0.95 9.60
N GLU A 257 15.40 0.61 8.49
CA GLU A 257 13.95 0.68 8.32
C GLU A 257 13.21 -0.21 9.33
N ILE A 258 13.64 -1.47 9.47
CA ILE A 258 13.10 -2.44 10.43
C ILE A 258 13.42 -2.02 11.88
N MET A 259 14.63 -1.53 12.18
CA MET A 259 14.96 -1.04 13.54
C MET A 259 14.13 0.19 13.90
N SER A 260 13.95 1.13 12.97
CA SER A 260 13.13 2.33 13.16
C SER A 260 11.66 1.99 13.34
N LEU A 261 11.12 1.04 12.56
CA LEU A 261 9.77 0.52 12.73
C LEU A 261 9.59 -0.14 14.11
N ARG A 262 10.53 -1.01 14.52
CA ARG A 262 10.53 -1.68 15.84
C ARG A 262 10.60 -0.69 17.01
N ALA A 263 11.21 0.49 16.82
CA ALA A 263 11.19 1.58 17.79
C ALA A 263 9.88 2.38 17.74
N ALA A 264 9.38 2.73 16.55
CA ALA A 264 8.17 3.51 16.33
C ALA A 264 6.90 2.84 16.89
N VAL A 265 6.77 1.51 16.75
CA VAL A 265 5.66 0.75 17.38
C VAL A 265 5.79 0.63 18.91
N ARG A 266 6.90 1.10 19.48
CA ARG A 266 7.13 1.28 20.92
C ARG A 266 7.19 2.76 21.33
N TYR A 267 6.54 3.63 20.57
CA TYR A 267 6.25 5.00 20.98
C TYR A 267 5.21 4.99 22.10
N ASP A 268 5.45 5.79 23.14
CA ASP A 268 4.51 5.98 24.25
C ASP A 268 4.02 7.44 24.32
N PRO A 269 2.76 7.72 23.93
CA PRO A 269 2.19 9.06 23.98
C PRO A 269 2.12 9.67 25.39
N GLU A 270 2.14 8.85 26.46
CA GLU A 270 2.10 9.33 27.84
C GLU A 270 3.42 9.96 28.30
N SER A 271 4.54 9.58 27.69
CA SER A 271 5.89 10.05 28.07
C SER A 271 6.68 10.72 26.94
N ASP A 272 6.12 10.81 25.72
CA ASP A 272 6.77 11.23 24.47
C ASP A 272 8.17 10.60 24.29
N THR A 273 8.23 9.27 24.41
CA THR A 273 9.46 8.47 24.27
C THR A 273 9.30 7.29 23.33
N LEU A 274 10.38 6.93 22.63
CA LEU A 274 10.54 5.64 21.95
C LEU A 274 11.26 4.66 22.87
N THR A 275 10.98 3.35 22.78
CA THR A 275 11.74 2.32 23.51
C THR A 275 12.61 1.47 22.57
N LEU A 276 13.92 1.73 22.60
CA LEU A 276 14.93 1.03 21.80
C LEU A 276 15.25 -0.35 22.41
N SER A 277 15.46 -1.36 21.56
CA SER A 277 15.68 -2.78 21.95
C SER A 277 14.68 -3.35 22.98
N GLY A 278 13.49 -2.72 23.13
CA GLY A 278 12.49 -3.07 24.14
C GLY A 278 12.86 -2.72 25.59
N GLU A 279 14.02 -2.10 25.84
CA GLU A 279 14.57 -1.91 27.19
C GLU A 279 15.04 -0.48 27.52
N MET A 280 15.35 0.36 26.52
CA MET A 280 15.88 1.71 26.72
C MET A 280 14.89 2.75 26.20
N ALA A 281 14.19 3.45 27.09
CA ALA A 281 13.26 4.51 26.74
C ALA A 281 13.99 5.85 26.61
N VAL A 282 13.90 6.47 25.43
CA VAL A 282 14.63 7.69 25.06
C VAL A 282 13.66 8.80 24.66
N LYS A 283 13.97 10.04 25.07
CA LYS A 283 13.33 11.27 24.58
C LYS A 283 13.91 11.66 23.23
N ARG A 284 13.18 12.49 22.47
CA ARG A 284 13.56 12.97 21.12
C ARG A 284 14.99 13.52 21.07
N GLU A 285 15.29 14.46 21.96
CA GLU A 285 16.57 15.17 21.98
C GLU A 285 17.74 14.23 22.34
N GLN A 286 17.51 13.24 23.20
CA GLN A 286 18.50 12.20 23.51
C GLN A 286 18.82 11.33 22.29
N LEU A 287 17.80 10.91 21.53
CA LEU A 287 18.00 10.12 20.31
C LEU A 287 18.72 10.92 19.20
N LYS A 288 18.36 12.20 19.07
CA LYS A 288 18.96 13.17 18.16
C LYS A 288 20.44 13.37 18.44
N ASN A 289 20.78 13.71 19.70
CA ASN A 289 22.13 14.08 20.10
C ASN A 289 23.03 12.86 20.30
N GLY A 290 22.50 11.67 20.62
CA GLY A 290 23.24 10.40 20.57
C GLY A 290 23.52 9.87 19.16
N GLY A 291 23.54 10.73 18.14
CA GLY A 291 24.12 10.44 16.83
C GLY A 291 23.16 10.21 15.66
N LEU A 292 21.84 10.11 15.88
CA LEU A 292 20.88 9.94 14.76
C LEU A 292 20.43 11.27 14.12
N GLY A 293 20.74 12.43 14.73
CA GLY A 293 20.46 13.74 14.17
C GLY A 293 19.02 13.90 13.68
N VAL A 294 18.83 14.39 12.46
CA VAL A 294 17.51 14.65 11.84
C VAL A 294 16.69 13.38 11.53
N VAL A 295 17.28 12.18 11.64
CA VAL A 295 16.54 10.92 11.50
C VAL A 295 15.68 10.66 12.75
N SER A 296 16.10 11.12 13.93
CA SER A 296 15.33 10.98 15.17
C SER A 296 13.89 11.51 15.05
N ASP A 297 13.72 12.71 14.48
CA ASP A 297 12.41 13.32 14.24
C ASP A 297 11.52 12.47 13.33
N ALA A 298 12.09 11.82 12.31
CA ALA A 298 11.34 10.92 11.44
C ALA A 298 10.79 9.71 12.20
N ILE A 299 11.61 9.08 13.06
CA ILE A 299 11.18 7.91 13.84
C ILE A 299 10.13 8.31 14.88
N PHE A 300 10.24 9.48 15.49
CA PHE A 300 9.25 9.99 16.45
C PHE A 300 7.91 10.35 15.79
N GLU A 301 7.90 11.04 14.64
CA GLU A 301 6.63 11.33 13.95
C GLU A 301 5.99 10.08 13.33
N LEU A 302 6.80 9.11 12.88
CA LEU A 302 6.32 7.78 12.50
C LEU A 302 5.67 7.07 13.70
N GLY A 303 6.31 7.08 14.88
CA GLY A 303 5.79 6.47 16.11
C GLY A 303 4.47 7.08 16.57
N LYS A 304 4.39 8.42 16.61
CA LYS A 304 3.12 9.14 16.81
C LYS A 304 2.06 8.70 15.81
N SER A 305 2.39 8.67 14.51
CA SER A 305 1.41 8.33 13.47
C SER A 305 0.96 6.86 13.53
N LEU A 306 1.82 5.92 13.91
CA LEU A 306 1.49 4.50 14.04
C LEU A 306 0.69 4.19 15.31
N SER A 307 0.87 4.97 16.39
CA SER A 307 0.09 4.81 17.62
C SER A 307 -1.44 4.90 17.38
N ALA A 308 -1.87 5.65 16.37
CA ALA A 308 -3.28 5.76 15.97
C ALA A 308 -3.83 4.53 15.20
N PHE A 309 -2.97 3.64 14.71
CA PHE A 309 -3.38 2.46 13.91
C PHE A 309 -3.67 1.23 14.78
N ASN A 310 -3.08 1.12 15.98
CA ASN A 310 -3.20 -0.06 16.86
C ASN A 310 -2.84 -1.39 16.17
N LEU A 311 -1.71 -1.39 15.45
CA LEU A 311 -1.15 -2.59 14.80
C LEU A 311 -0.88 -3.69 15.82
N ASP A 312 -1.17 -4.95 15.47
CA ASP A 312 -0.71 -6.11 16.24
C ASP A 312 0.68 -6.59 15.75
N ASP A 313 1.26 -7.58 16.45
CA ASP A 313 2.56 -8.17 16.06
C ASP A 313 2.55 -8.76 14.64
N THR A 314 1.38 -9.18 14.12
CA THR A 314 1.22 -9.77 12.78
C THR A 314 1.32 -8.69 11.70
N GLU A 315 0.61 -7.58 11.88
CA GLU A 315 0.68 -6.43 10.98
C GLU A 315 2.07 -5.80 10.97
N VAL A 316 2.73 -5.77 12.14
CA VAL A 316 4.12 -5.33 12.26
C VAL A 316 5.09 -6.33 11.62
N ALA A 317 4.85 -7.65 11.72
CA ALA A 317 5.65 -8.69 11.06
C ALA A 317 5.59 -8.62 9.54
N LEU A 318 4.38 -8.54 8.96
CA LEU A 318 4.17 -8.45 7.52
C LEU A 318 4.79 -7.17 6.96
N LEU A 319 4.65 -6.04 7.66
CA LEU A 319 5.31 -4.79 7.28
C LEU A 319 6.85 -4.88 7.28
N GLN A 320 7.46 -5.65 8.20
CA GLN A 320 8.91 -5.90 8.16
C GLN A 320 9.32 -6.81 7.00
N ALA A 321 8.48 -7.79 6.63
CA ALA A 321 8.75 -8.67 5.49
C ALA A 321 8.69 -7.90 4.15
N VAL A 322 7.70 -7.01 3.98
CA VAL A 322 7.61 -6.13 2.81
C VAL A 322 8.82 -5.18 2.71
N LEU A 323 9.27 -4.60 3.83
CA LEU A 323 10.47 -3.74 3.86
C LEU A 323 11.77 -4.52 3.56
N LEU A 324 11.86 -5.79 4.00
CA LEU A 324 12.99 -6.67 3.66
C LEU A 324 13.03 -6.99 2.16
N MET A 325 11.91 -7.37 1.57
CA MET A 325 11.81 -7.80 0.16
C MET A 325 11.71 -6.64 -0.84
N SER A 326 12.31 -5.48 -0.54
CA SER A 326 12.25 -4.32 -1.44
C SER A 326 13.23 -4.48 -2.62
N THR A 327 12.70 -4.40 -3.85
CA THR A 327 13.48 -4.53 -5.11
C THR A 327 14.14 -3.24 -5.60
N ASP A 328 14.00 -2.14 -4.86
CA ASP A 328 14.58 -0.83 -5.19
C ASP A 328 16.09 -0.72 -4.92
N ARG A 329 16.69 -1.75 -4.30
CA ARG A 329 18.11 -1.79 -3.93
C ARG A 329 18.98 -2.13 -5.16
N SER A 330 20.05 -1.36 -5.37
CA SER A 330 20.95 -1.57 -6.51
C SER A 330 21.86 -2.80 -6.33
N GLY A 331 22.07 -3.53 -7.42
CA GLY A 331 22.97 -4.70 -7.47
C GLY A 331 22.31 -6.06 -7.22
N LEU A 332 20.99 -6.11 -6.99
CA LEU A 332 20.24 -7.36 -6.84
C LEU A 332 20.31 -8.23 -8.11
N LEU A 333 20.51 -9.53 -7.91
CA LEU A 333 20.61 -10.57 -8.95
C LEU A 333 19.23 -11.20 -9.23
N CYS A 334 18.49 -11.58 -8.18
CA CYS A 334 17.23 -12.33 -8.30
C CYS A 334 15.97 -11.45 -8.20
N VAL A 335 15.94 -10.29 -8.86
CA VAL A 335 14.85 -9.30 -8.76
C VAL A 335 13.46 -9.95 -8.91
N ASP A 336 13.22 -10.73 -9.97
CA ASP A 336 11.98 -11.46 -10.24
C ASP A 336 11.51 -12.42 -9.12
N LYS A 337 12.43 -12.92 -8.28
CA LYS A 337 12.09 -13.76 -7.11
C LYS A 337 11.72 -12.90 -5.91
N ILE A 338 12.46 -11.82 -5.70
CA ILE A 338 12.28 -10.89 -4.58
C ILE A 338 10.95 -10.15 -4.75
N GLU A 339 10.61 -9.70 -5.96
CA GLU A 339 9.33 -9.06 -6.29
C GLU A 339 8.14 -9.98 -5.98
N LYS A 340 8.17 -11.24 -6.44
CA LYS A 340 7.13 -12.24 -6.14
C LYS A 340 7.02 -12.57 -4.66
N SER A 341 8.13 -12.53 -3.92
CA SER A 341 8.12 -12.66 -2.46
C SER A 341 7.41 -11.47 -1.82
N GLN A 342 7.72 -10.24 -2.25
CA GLN A 342 7.07 -9.03 -1.78
C GLN A 342 5.58 -9.00 -2.11
N GLU A 343 5.18 -9.40 -3.33
CA GLU A 343 3.78 -9.55 -3.74
C GLU A 343 3.03 -10.54 -2.84
N ALA A 344 3.60 -11.71 -2.54
CA ALA A 344 2.99 -12.69 -1.65
C ALA A 344 2.78 -12.14 -0.23
N TYR A 345 3.76 -11.42 0.33
CA TYR A 345 3.59 -10.74 1.62
C TYR A 345 2.56 -9.61 1.56
N LEU A 346 2.50 -8.82 0.47
CA LEU A 346 1.54 -7.74 0.30
C LEU A 346 0.08 -8.24 0.19
N LEU A 347 -0.15 -9.33 -0.56
CA LEU A 347 -1.47 -9.97 -0.69
C LEU A 347 -1.95 -10.54 0.65
N ALA A 348 -1.10 -11.36 1.30
CA ALA A 348 -1.38 -11.90 2.62
C ALA A 348 -1.67 -10.78 3.66
N PHE A 349 -0.97 -9.65 3.57
CA PHE A 349 -1.17 -8.50 4.44
C PHE A 349 -2.47 -7.73 4.13
N GLU A 350 -2.84 -7.51 2.87
CA GLU A 350 -4.16 -6.95 2.53
C GLU A 350 -5.28 -7.85 3.08
N HIS A 351 -5.17 -9.17 2.86
CA HIS A 351 -6.16 -10.13 3.32
C HIS A 351 -6.23 -10.21 4.85
N TYR A 352 -5.10 -10.16 5.57
CA TYR A 352 -5.11 -10.12 7.05
C TYR A 352 -5.72 -8.82 7.58
N VAL A 353 -5.43 -7.68 6.94
CA VAL A 353 -6.03 -6.38 7.28
C VAL A 353 -7.55 -6.38 7.04
N ASN A 354 -8.01 -7.08 6.01
CA ASN A 354 -9.44 -7.29 5.74
C ASN A 354 -10.07 -8.21 6.78
N HIS A 355 -9.40 -9.30 7.17
CA HIS A 355 -9.83 -10.21 8.24
C HIS A 355 -9.99 -9.49 9.58
N ARG A 356 -9.03 -8.62 9.94
CA ARG A 356 -8.99 -7.78 11.15
C ARG A 356 -10.14 -6.77 11.25
N LYS A 357 -10.81 -6.43 10.14
CA LYS A 357 -12.01 -5.56 10.07
C LYS A 357 -11.86 -4.24 10.82
N HIS A 358 -10.72 -3.58 10.62
CA HIS A 358 -10.36 -2.31 11.24
C HIS A 358 -11.43 -1.22 11.08
N ASN A 359 -11.76 -0.55 12.18
CA ASN A 359 -12.75 0.54 12.23
C ASN A 359 -12.34 1.83 11.49
N ILE A 360 -11.12 1.90 10.95
CA ILE A 360 -10.56 3.06 10.26
C ILE A 360 -10.88 2.99 8.76
N PRO A 361 -11.65 3.94 8.19
CA PRO A 361 -11.95 3.95 6.75
C PRO A 361 -10.66 4.03 5.93
N HIS A 362 -10.54 3.15 4.92
CA HIS A 362 -9.36 3.03 4.05
C HIS A 362 -8.05 2.72 4.79
N PHE A 363 -8.09 1.90 5.85
CA PHE A 363 -6.92 1.49 6.63
C PHE A 363 -5.77 0.95 5.77
N TRP A 364 -6.02 -0.01 4.85
CA TRP A 364 -4.97 -0.62 4.03
C TRP A 364 -4.16 0.40 3.19
N PRO A 365 -4.77 1.25 2.33
CA PRO A 365 -4.05 2.33 1.65
C PRO A 365 -3.33 3.30 2.61
N LYS A 366 -3.89 3.58 3.79
CA LYS A 366 -3.22 4.43 4.80
C LYS A 366 -1.99 3.76 5.41
N LEU A 367 -1.98 2.43 5.56
CA LEU A 367 -0.87 1.67 6.10
C LEU A 367 0.26 1.49 5.09
N LEU A 368 -0.07 1.27 3.80
CA LEU A 368 0.92 1.33 2.71
C LEU A 368 1.58 2.71 2.60
N MET A 369 0.83 3.80 2.85
CA MET A 369 1.46 5.13 2.94
C MET A 369 2.42 5.27 4.14
N LYS A 370 2.31 4.45 5.20
CA LYS A 370 3.28 4.41 6.31
C LYS A 370 4.53 3.60 5.96
N GLU A 371 4.40 2.52 5.19
CA GLU A 371 5.53 1.79 4.61
C GLU A 371 6.43 2.74 3.79
N ARG A 372 5.80 3.51 2.89
CA ARG A 372 6.43 4.58 2.10
C ARG A 372 7.06 5.67 2.96
N GLU A 373 6.45 6.04 4.08
CA GLU A 373 7.02 7.00 5.02
C GLU A 373 8.26 6.46 5.75
N VAL A 374 8.33 5.15 6.05
CA VAL A 374 9.52 4.51 6.65
C VAL A 374 10.70 4.62 5.67
N GLN A 375 10.54 4.06 4.45
CA GLN A 375 11.55 4.13 3.38
C GLN A 375 11.98 5.57 3.12
N SER A 376 11.01 6.45 2.79
CA SER A 376 11.32 7.82 2.36
C SER A 376 11.94 8.66 3.47
N SER A 377 11.46 8.56 4.71
CA SER A 377 11.94 9.46 5.78
C SER A 377 13.30 9.06 6.34
N ILE A 378 13.68 7.79 6.20
CA ILE A 378 14.98 7.27 6.62
C ILE A 378 16.01 7.45 5.49
N LEU A 379 15.68 7.01 4.28
CA LEU A 379 16.61 7.05 3.14
C LEU A 379 16.88 8.48 2.65
N TYR A 380 15.85 9.29 2.39
CA TYR A 380 16.06 10.64 1.85
C TYR A 380 16.55 11.66 2.89
N LYS A 381 16.23 11.53 4.19
CA LYS A 381 16.85 12.40 5.20
C LYS A 381 18.28 11.99 5.56
N GLY A 382 18.64 10.73 5.30
CA GLY A 382 20.03 10.31 5.18
C GLY A 382 20.71 11.03 4.01
N ALA A 383 20.28 10.74 2.79
CA ALA A 383 20.94 11.18 1.55
C ALA A 383 20.90 12.70 1.31
N ALA A 384 19.87 13.44 1.78
CA ALA A 384 19.80 14.89 1.59
C ALA A 384 20.92 15.67 2.31
N ALA A 385 21.63 15.05 3.25
CA ALA A 385 22.81 15.63 3.88
C ALA A 385 24.08 15.55 2.98
N GLU A 386 24.13 14.59 2.05
CA GLU A 386 25.25 14.35 1.12
C GLU A 386 25.44 15.49 0.10
N GLY A 387 24.46 16.40 -0.02
CA GLY A 387 24.48 17.57 -0.91
C GLY A 387 25.46 18.69 -0.54
N ARG A 388 26.30 18.52 0.49
CA ARG A 388 27.44 19.40 0.81
C ARG A 388 28.75 18.64 0.64
N PRO A 389 29.83 19.25 0.14
CA PRO A 389 31.16 18.64 0.19
C PRO A 389 31.59 18.48 1.67
N GLY A 390 31.66 17.23 2.14
CA GLY A 390 31.82 16.87 3.57
C GLY A 390 30.54 16.40 4.28
N GLY A 391 29.41 16.28 3.56
CA GLY A 391 28.14 15.79 4.08
C GLY A 391 28.15 14.29 4.35
N SER A 392 28.27 13.92 5.62
CA SER A 392 27.80 12.63 6.16
C SER A 392 26.30 12.42 5.86
N LEU A 393 25.78 11.21 6.07
CA LEU A 393 24.36 11.02 6.39
C LEU A 393 23.96 12.00 7.51
N GLY A 394 22.66 12.26 7.69
CA GLY A 394 22.14 12.92 8.91
C GLY A 394 22.41 12.18 10.25
N VAL A 395 23.16 11.07 10.18
CA VAL A 395 23.78 10.32 11.27
C VAL A 395 25.27 10.67 11.30
N HIS A 396 25.85 10.97 12.47
CA HIS A 396 27.27 11.33 12.64
C HIS A 396 28.23 10.33 11.96
N PRO A 397 29.42 10.70 11.45
CA PRO A 397 30.34 9.77 10.77
C PRO A 397 30.66 8.49 11.56
N GLU A 398 30.75 8.55 12.89
CA GLU A 398 30.93 7.37 13.73
C GLU A 398 29.68 6.47 13.73
N GLY A 399 28.48 7.05 13.67
CA GLY A 399 27.22 6.35 13.50
C GLY A 399 27.01 5.81 12.08
N GLN A 400 27.46 6.53 11.04
CA GLN A 400 27.61 5.96 9.70
C GLN A 400 28.55 4.76 9.72
N GLN A 401 29.65 4.86 10.46
CA GLN A 401 30.67 3.84 10.52
C GLN A 401 30.19 2.63 11.33
N LEU A 402 29.38 2.80 12.38
CA LEU A 402 28.66 1.70 13.02
C LEU A 402 27.67 1.03 12.05
N LEU A 403 26.78 1.81 11.43
CA LEU A 403 25.81 1.29 10.45
C LEU A 403 26.50 0.64 9.24
N GLY A 404 27.66 1.14 8.81
CA GLY A 404 28.41 0.69 7.63
C GLY A 404 29.52 -0.32 7.88
N MET A 405 29.94 -0.54 9.14
CA MET A 405 30.83 -1.64 9.53
C MET A 405 30.05 -2.90 9.93
N HIS A 406 28.84 -2.75 10.49
CA HIS A 406 27.96 -3.88 10.76
C HIS A 406 27.22 -4.39 9.50
N VAL A 407 27.38 -3.69 8.35
CA VAL A 407 26.72 -3.98 7.07
C VAL A 407 27.77 -4.30 5.99
N VAL A 408 28.47 -5.43 6.22
CA VAL A 408 29.46 -6.16 5.39
C VAL A 408 29.85 -5.45 4.08
N GLN A 409 30.99 -4.77 4.05
CA GLN A 409 31.37 -3.97 2.88
C GLN A 409 31.85 -4.86 1.71
N GLY A 410 31.46 -4.53 0.48
CA GLY A 410 31.73 -5.36 -0.71
C GLY A 410 33.19 -5.83 -0.90
N PRO A 411 34.22 -5.00 -0.63
CA PRO A 411 35.62 -5.45 -0.70
C PRO A 411 35.97 -6.56 0.31
N GLN A 412 35.27 -6.62 1.45
CA GLN A 412 35.47 -7.67 2.46
C GLN A 412 34.90 -9.00 1.98
N VAL A 413 33.85 -8.99 1.15
CA VAL A 413 33.28 -10.21 0.54
C VAL A 413 34.32 -10.88 -0.35
N ARG A 414 35.02 -10.13 -1.23
CA ARG A 414 36.10 -10.69 -2.05
C ARG A 414 37.32 -11.17 -1.25
N GLN A 415 37.62 -10.54 -0.13
CA GLN A 415 38.71 -11.00 0.74
C GLN A 415 38.31 -12.23 1.57
N LEU A 416 37.01 -12.45 1.81
CA LEU A 416 36.45 -13.69 2.33
C LEU A 416 36.43 -14.80 1.26
N GLU A 417 35.96 -14.51 0.04
CA GLU A 417 36.03 -15.41 -1.13
C GLU A 417 37.46 -15.97 -1.33
N GLN A 418 38.47 -15.10 -1.33
CA GLN A 418 39.88 -15.49 -1.51
C GLN A 418 40.53 -16.18 -0.29
N GLN A 419 39.83 -16.30 0.85
CA GLN A 419 40.31 -17.01 2.04
C GLN A 419 39.43 -18.22 2.41
N LEU A 420 38.32 -18.43 1.70
CA LEU A 420 37.41 -19.56 1.83
C LEU A 420 37.65 -20.56 0.68
N GLY A 421 38.80 -21.23 0.73
CA GLY A 421 39.04 -22.43 -0.11
C GLY A 421 37.97 -23.49 0.14
N GLU A 422 37.59 -24.20 -0.93
CA GLU A 422 36.29 -24.86 -1.13
C GLU A 422 35.88 -25.92 -0.11
N ALA A 423 36.83 -26.43 0.69
CA ALA A 423 36.57 -27.40 1.77
C ALA A 423 36.30 -26.76 3.16
N GLY A 424 36.38 -25.44 3.31
CA GLY A 424 36.01 -24.72 4.54
C GLY A 424 36.83 -25.10 5.79
N SER A 425 38.12 -25.43 5.63
CA SER A 425 38.96 -26.00 6.69
C SER A 425 40.35 -25.37 6.76
N LEU A 426 40.50 -24.28 7.52
CA LEU A 426 41.82 -23.75 7.89
C LEU A 426 42.52 -24.67 8.90
N ARG A 427 43.73 -25.13 8.56
CA ARG A 427 44.61 -25.93 9.43
C ARG A 427 45.58 -25.03 10.21
N GLY A 428 45.80 -25.37 11.49
CA GLY A 428 47.04 -25.06 12.20
C GLY A 428 47.08 -23.73 12.99
N PRO A 429 47.88 -23.66 14.07
CA PRO A 429 47.93 -22.49 14.95
C PRO A 429 49.06 -21.52 14.61
N VAL A 430 48.82 -20.21 14.75
CA VAL A 430 49.87 -19.17 14.70
C VAL A 430 49.89 -18.36 16.00
N LEU A 431 50.82 -18.79 16.86
CA LEU A 431 51.76 -18.02 17.69
C LEU A 431 51.40 -16.63 18.24
N GLN A 432 51.87 -16.41 19.47
CA GLN A 432 51.79 -15.15 20.20
C GLN A 432 52.66 -14.06 19.56
N HIS A 433 52.11 -12.87 19.31
CA HIS A 433 52.80 -11.62 19.65
C HIS A 433 51.80 -10.46 19.89
N GLN A 434 52.28 -9.41 20.56
CA GLN A 434 51.44 -8.39 21.18
C GLN A 434 51.15 -7.20 20.24
N SER A 435 49.88 -6.81 20.15
CA SER A 435 49.43 -5.50 19.63
C SER A 435 48.01 -5.19 20.17
N PRO A 436 47.60 -3.92 20.39
CA PRO A 436 46.30 -3.61 20.97
C PRO A 436 45.16 -3.97 19.99
N LYS A 437 44.28 -4.91 20.39
CA LYS A 437 43.20 -5.40 19.51
C LYS A 437 42.25 -4.28 19.06
N SER A 438 42.10 -4.15 17.75
CA SER A 438 41.24 -3.16 17.10
C SER A 438 39.75 -3.41 17.37
N PRO A 439 38.86 -2.43 17.15
CA PRO A 439 37.41 -2.63 17.26
C PRO A 439 36.91 -3.78 16.37
N GLN A 440 37.46 -3.94 15.15
CA GLN A 440 37.11 -5.05 14.27
C GLN A 440 37.47 -6.42 14.89
N GLN A 441 38.66 -6.55 15.48
CA GLN A 441 39.08 -7.81 16.11
C GLN A 441 38.21 -8.17 17.32
N ARG A 442 37.79 -7.18 18.12
CA ARG A 442 36.87 -7.42 19.25
C ARG A 442 35.48 -7.86 18.77
N LEU A 443 34.97 -7.27 17.70
CA LEU A 443 33.71 -7.69 17.08
C LEU A 443 33.81 -9.11 16.51
N LEU A 444 34.92 -9.45 15.84
CA LEU A 444 35.15 -10.79 15.30
C LEU A 444 35.21 -11.85 16.42
N GLU A 445 35.88 -11.56 17.54
CA GLU A 445 35.90 -12.44 18.71
C GLU A 445 34.53 -12.57 19.40
N LEU A 446 33.68 -11.54 19.36
CA LEU A 446 32.30 -11.60 19.87
C LEU A 446 31.41 -12.46 18.97
N LEU A 447 31.56 -12.37 17.64
CA LEU A 447 30.82 -13.19 16.67
C LEU A 447 31.28 -14.66 16.69
N HIS A 448 32.57 -14.93 16.94
CA HIS A 448 33.07 -16.28 17.20
C HIS A 448 32.56 -16.84 18.54
N ARG A 449 32.44 -16.00 19.58
CA ARG A 449 31.95 -16.41 20.91
C ARG A 449 30.44 -16.66 20.98
N SER A 450 29.64 -16.07 20.10
CA SER A 450 28.18 -16.20 20.12
C SER A 450 27.65 -17.44 19.38
N GLY A 451 28.52 -18.24 18.75
CA GLY A 451 28.13 -19.51 18.10
C GLY A 451 27.32 -19.36 16.82
N ILE A 452 27.26 -18.15 16.25
CA ILE A 452 26.44 -17.82 15.06
C ILE A 452 27.00 -18.45 13.76
N LEU A 453 28.20 -19.06 13.81
CA LEU A 453 28.88 -19.71 12.69
C LEU A 453 29.44 -21.08 13.11
N HIS A 454 28.96 -22.18 12.49
CA HIS A 454 29.50 -23.53 12.72
C HIS A 454 29.18 -24.53 11.58
N SER A 455 30.20 -24.87 10.75
CA SER A 455 30.50 -26.22 10.16
C SER A 455 29.45 -26.95 9.25
N ARG A 456 29.79 -27.72 8.18
CA ARG A 456 31.10 -28.23 7.67
C ARG A 456 31.01 -28.89 6.25
N ALA A 457 32.08 -28.76 5.44
CA ALA A 457 32.61 -29.72 4.41
C ALA A 457 31.73 -30.08 3.17
N VAL A 458 32.19 -30.68 2.03
CA VAL A 458 33.41 -31.47 1.65
C VAL A 458 33.77 -31.29 0.13
N CYS A 459 35.08 -31.17 -0.24
CA CYS A 459 35.74 -31.35 -1.58
C CYS A 459 35.30 -30.49 -2.82
N GLY A 460 36.18 -30.19 -3.81
CA GLY A 460 37.64 -30.41 -3.98
C GLY A 460 38.15 -30.20 -5.43
N GLU A 461 39.49 -30.22 -5.64
CA GLU A 461 40.25 -30.13 -6.95
C GLU A 461 40.31 -28.72 -7.61
N ASP A 462 41.46 -28.14 -8.07
CA ASP A 462 42.88 -28.57 -8.07
C ASP A 462 43.91 -27.41 -8.36
N ASP A 463 45.21 -27.76 -8.43
CA ASP A 463 46.31 -27.19 -9.27
C ASP A 463 47.31 -26.08 -8.77
N SER A 464 48.62 -26.35 -9.00
CA SER A 464 49.84 -25.48 -9.04
C SER A 464 50.26 -24.65 -7.79
N SER A 465 51.48 -24.65 -7.22
CA SER A 465 52.84 -24.77 -7.79
C SER A 465 53.98 -24.87 -6.72
N GLU A 466 55.18 -25.32 -7.17
CA GLU A 466 56.56 -25.22 -6.59
C GLU A 466 56.97 -25.80 -5.20
N ALA A 467 57.95 -26.72 -5.25
CA ALA A 467 59.05 -27.03 -4.30
C ALA A 467 58.74 -27.37 -2.81
N SER A 468 59.37 -28.35 -2.14
CA SER A 468 60.35 -29.43 -2.48
C SER A 468 60.61 -30.26 -1.19
N SER A 469 61.17 -31.47 -1.13
CA SER A 469 61.37 -32.60 -2.08
C SER A 469 61.86 -33.84 -1.25
N LEU A 470 62.14 -34.99 -1.90
CA LEU A 470 62.64 -36.28 -1.32
C LEU A 470 61.60 -37.06 -0.49
N SER A 471 61.49 -38.40 -0.54
CA SER A 471 62.02 -39.43 -1.47
C SER A 471 61.39 -40.82 -1.19
N SER A 472 61.30 -41.71 -2.21
CA SER A 472 61.05 -43.19 -2.15
C SER A 472 59.70 -43.70 -1.57
N SER A 473 59.07 -44.79 -2.03
CA SER A 473 59.27 -45.68 -3.21
C SER A 473 58.11 -46.70 -3.36
N SER A 474 57.95 -47.32 -4.55
CA SER A 474 57.13 -48.52 -4.91
C SER A 474 55.58 -48.43 -4.75
N ASP A 475 54.67 -49.13 -5.45
CA ASP A 475 54.51 -49.83 -6.77
C ASP A 475 52.99 -50.26 -6.85
N THR A 476 52.29 -50.74 -7.90
CA THR A 476 52.55 -51.24 -9.29
C THR A 476 51.23 -51.20 -10.13
N GLU A 477 51.32 -51.45 -11.45
CA GLU A 477 50.40 -52.17 -12.40
C GLU A 477 48.98 -52.64 -11.93
N ASP A 478 47.87 -52.66 -12.69
CA ASP A 478 47.38 -52.08 -13.96
C ASP A 478 45.81 -52.25 -14.00
N THR A 479 44.95 -52.49 -15.02
CA THR A 479 45.00 -52.84 -16.48
C THR A 479 43.66 -52.49 -17.22
N GLU A 480 43.66 -52.66 -18.56
CA GLU A 480 42.63 -52.79 -19.63
C GLU A 480 41.22 -53.46 -19.37
N VAL A 481 40.19 -53.46 -20.27
CA VAL A 481 39.64 -52.57 -21.36
C VAL A 481 38.37 -53.22 -22.01
N CYS A 482 37.54 -52.48 -22.77
CA CYS A 482 36.45 -52.94 -23.70
C CYS A 482 35.20 -53.68 -23.11
N GLU A 483 34.04 -53.82 -23.80
CA GLU A 483 33.29 -52.92 -24.71
C GLU A 483 31.82 -53.41 -24.94
N ASP A 484 30.94 -52.49 -25.37
CA ASP A 484 29.79 -52.65 -26.31
C ASP A 484 28.42 -53.34 -25.92
N GLN A 485 27.40 -52.96 -26.70
CA GLN A 485 26.10 -53.61 -27.03
C GLN A 485 24.90 -53.69 -26.03
N ALA A 486 24.14 -52.58 -26.02
CA ALA A 486 22.69 -52.50 -26.33
C ALA A 486 21.66 -53.53 -25.77
N GLY A 487 20.70 -53.05 -24.96
CA GLY A 487 19.49 -53.81 -24.52
C GLY A 487 18.23 -52.94 -24.39
N LYS A 488 17.05 -53.48 -24.77
CA LYS A 488 15.77 -52.74 -24.93
C LYS A 488 14.89 -52.62 -23.66
N ALA A 489 14.34 -51.42 -23.48
CA ALA A 489 12.93 -51.07 -23.18
C ALA A 489 12.18 -51.62 -21.93
N ALA A 490 11.72 -50.68 -21.09
CA ALA A 490 10.38 -50.61 -20.44
C ALA A 490 10.20 -49.16 -19.90
N SER A 491 9.30 -48.34 -20.45
CA SER A 491 7.92 -48.08 -19.95
C SER A 491 7.83 -47.11 -18.75
N PRO A 492 6.66 -46.46 -18.58
CA PRO A 492 6.18 -45.30 -19.34
C PRO A 492 6.81 -43.97 -18.88
#